data_AF-A0A1J7H0M9-F1
#
_entry.id   AF-A0A1J7H0M9-F1
#
_cell.length_a   1.000
_cell.length_b   1.000
_cell.length_c   1.000
_cell.angle_alpha   90.00
_cell.angle_beta   90.00
_cell.angle_gamma   90.00
#
_symmetry.space_group_name_H-M   'P 1'
#
loop_
_entity.id
_entity.type
_entity.pdbx_description
1 polymer ?
#
loop_
_entity_poly.entity_id
_entity_poly.type
_entity_poly.pdbx_seq_one_letter_code
_entity_poly.pdbx_strand_id
1 'polypeptide(L)'
;MFNVEEEKFKNMELPPELVKALLSDLHITMIEGCISVLRYHDIHDWDDQCDIWMMKEYGVTESWTKIVTIKFPKGVSRLIGRSTSAKVLLLQQNAAGRKVDEDFISMDSFDQIKEMMDVGIQGYKISAWDYRQSLVLLDKEKQVE
;
A
#
# COMPACT_ATOMS: atom_id res chain seq x y z
N MET A 1 -7.87 1.06 16.93
CA MET A 1 -7.14 -0.04 17.59
C MET A 1 -8.05 -0.73 18.59
N PHE A 2 -8.28 -2.04 18.46
CA PHE A 2 -9.06 -2.78 19.45
C PHE A 2 -8.26 -2.92 20.75
N ASN A 3 -8.74 -2.30 21.83
CA ASN A 3 -8.22 -2.51 23.17
C ASN A 3 -8.92 -3.74 23.75
N VAL A 4 -8.14 -4.78 24.04
CA VAL A 4 -8.67 -6.07 24.51
C VAL A 4 -9.20 -5.97 25.94
N GLU A 5 -8.57 -5.16 26.79
CA GLU A 5 -8.98 -4.97 28.19
C GLU A 5 -10.35 -4.29 28.30
N GLU A 6 -10.59 -3.29 27.45
CA GLU A 6 -11.82 -2.51 27.40
C GLU A 6 -12.85 -3.05 26.41
N GLU A 7 -12.47 -4.05 25.60
CA GLU A 7 -13.23 -4.60 24.47
C GLU A 7 -13.76 -3.52 23.49
N LYS A 8 -12.96 -2.47 23.24
CA LYS A 8 -13.37 -1.29 22.47
C LYS A 8 -12.38 -0.90 21.39
N PHE A 9 -12.88 -0.40 20.27
CA PHE A 9 -12.05 0.24 19.26
C PHE A 9 -11.70 1.67 19.68
N LYS A 10 -10.41 1.92 19.90
CA LYS A 10 -9.83 3.25 20.09
C LYS A 10 -9.57 3.92 18.75
N ASN A 11 -9.78 5.22 18.67
CA ASN A 11 -9.37 6.01 17.51
C ASN A 11 -7.85 6.04 17.42
N MET A 12 -7.33 6.14 16.20
CA MET A 12 -5.91 6.30 15.92
C MET A 12 -5.73 7.61 15.19
N GLU A 13 -4.78 8.41 15.63
CA GLU A 13 -4.50 9.70 15.02
C GLU A 13 -3.68 9.50 13.74
N LEU A 14 -3.95 10.36 12.77
CA LEU A 14 -3.13 10.48 11.57
C LEU A 14 -1.82 11.19 11.92
N PRO A 15 -0.75 10.99 11.12
CA PRO A 15 0.43 11.84 11.20
C PRO A 15 0.03 13.32 11.08
N PRO A 16 0.58 14.22 11.91
CA PRO A 16 0.22 15.64 11.92
C PRO A 16 0.26 16.31 10.53
N GLU A 17 1.18 15.88 9.68
CA GLU A 17 1.38 16.38 8.32
C GLU A 17 0.25 16.02 7.35
N LEU A 18 -0.54 14.99 7.68
CA LEU A 18 -1.66 14.51 6.85
C LEU A 18 -3.01 15.04 7.32
N VAL A 19 -3.08 15.72 8.47
CA VAL A 19 -4.35 16.25 9.04
C VAL A 19 -5.03 17.24 8.09
N LYS A 20 -4.25 17.95 7.25
CA LYS A 20 -4.77 18.92 6.27
C LYS A 20 -5.04 18.32 4.89
N ALA A 21 -4.70 17.06 4.66
CA ALA A 21 -4.95 16.41 3.37
C ALA A 21 -6.44 16.10 3.20
N LEU A 22 -6.93 16.06 1.96
CA LEU A 22 -8.29 15.61 1.69
C LEU A 22 -8.38 14.11 1.96
N LEU A 23 -9.48 13.66 2.56
CA LEU A 23 -9.66 12.24 2.84
C LEU A 23 -9.71 11.38 1.56
N SER A 24 -10.09 11.97 0.42
CA SER A 24 -10.04 11.32 -0.90
C SER A 24 -8.63 10.95 -1.34
N ASP A 25 -7.62 11.64 -0.80
CA ASP A 25 -6.22 11.51 -1.20
C ASP A 25 -5.49 10.48 -0.33
N LEU A 26 -6.14 10.02 0.75
CA LEU A 26 -5.56 9.13 1.74
C LEU A 26 -6.08 7.71 1.54
N HIS A 27 -5.16 6.75 1.53
CA HIS A 27 -5.48 5.33 1.51
C HIS A 27 -4.71 4.60 2.61
N ILE A 28 -5.43 3.85 3.45
CA ILE A 28 -4.83 3.06 4.53
C ILE A 28 -4.50 1.66 4.00
N THR A 29 -3.30 1.18 4.29
CA THR A 29 -2.85 -0.17 3.91
C THR A 29 -1.90 -0.74 4.96
N MET A 30 -1.50 -1.99 4.77
CA MET A 30 -0.45 -2.64 5.55
C MET A 30 0.81 -2.77 4.69
N ILE A 31 1.95 -2.39 5.23
CA ILE A 31 3.26 -2.55 4.58
C ILE A 31 4.21 -3.13 5.61
N GLU A 32 4.82 -4.28 5.31
CA GLU A 32 5.79 -4.96 6.20
C GLU A 32 5.26 -5.14 7.64
N GLY A 33 3.96 -5.37 7.80
CA GLY A 33 3.31 -5.52 9.11
C GLY A 33 3.05 -4.21 9.87
N CYS A 34 3.34 -3.04 9.31
CA CYS A 34 2.98 -1.75 9.90
C CYS A 34 1.73 -1.15 9.24
N ILE A 35 0.88 -0.48 10.04
CA ILE A 35 -0.16 0.40 9.50
C ILE A 35 0.53 1.50 8.71
N SER A 36 0.06 1.67 7.48
CA SER A 36 0.63 2.62 6.54
C SER A 36 -0.47 3.49 5.93
N VAL A 37 -0.13 4.75 5.69
CA VAL A 37 -0.98 5.69 4.96
C VAL A 37 -0.28 6.09 3.68
N LEU A 38 -0.97 5.90 2.57
CA LEU A 38 -0.61 6.39 1.25
C LEU A 38 -1.32 7.73 1.07
N ARG A 39 -0.56 8.80 0.79
CA ARG A 39 -1.12 10.10 0.43
C ARG A 39 -0.80 10.38 -1.04
N TYR A 40 -1.82 10.37 -1.88
CA TYR A 40 -1.73 10.79 -3.27
C TYR A 40 -1.73 12.32 -3.34
N HIS A 41 -0.86 12.89 -4.15
CA HIS A 41 -0.89 14.32 -4.47
C HIS A 41 -1.60 14.52 -5.81
N ASP A 42 -2.18 15.71 -5.96
CA ASP A 42 -3.14 16.11 -7.00
C ASP A 42 -2.91 15.44 -8.37
N ILE A 43 -3.92 14.68 -8.83
CA ILE A 43 -3.88 13.78 -10.00
C ILE A 43 -4.05 14.57 -11.33
N HIS A 44 -3.90 15.90 -11.27
CA HIS A 44 -4.28 16.82 -12.33
C HIS A 44 -3.10 17.41 -13.11
N ASP A 45 -1.87 17.25 -12.61
CA ASP A 45 -0.66 17.61 -13.33
C ASP A 45 0.20 16.36 -13.56
N TRP A 46 0.99 16.36 -14.64
CA TRP A 46 1.75 15.21 -15.16
C TRP A 46 2.82 14.59 -14.22
N ASP A 47 2.82 14.95 -12.94
CA ASP A 47 3.73 14.51 -11.89
C ASP A 47 2.94 13.88 -10.72
N ASP A 48 2.16 12.84 -11.04
CA ASP A 48 1.46 12.04 -10.04
C ASP A 48 2.48 11.49 -9.02
N GLN A 49 2.25 11.71 -7.72
CA GLN A 49 3.15 11.22 -6.67
C GLN A 49 2.38 10.73 -5.45
N CYS A 50 2.98 9.80 -4.72
CA CYS A 50 2.42 9.21 -3.51
C CYS A 50 3.44 9.18 -2.39
N ASP A 51 3.08 9.75 -1.24
CA ASP A 51 3.86 9.63 -0.02
C ASP A 51 3.43 8.38 0.75
N ILE A 52 4.42 7.61 1.21
CA ILE A 52 4.20 6.47 2.10
C ILE A 52 4.60 6.86 3.51
N TRP A 53 3.64 6.82 4.42
CA TRP A 53 3.82 6.98 5.86
C TRP A 53 3.60 5.65 6.56
N MET A 54 4.47 5.30 7.51
CA MET A 54 4.34 4.08 8.31
C MET A 54 4.36 4.40 9.80
N MET A 55 3.47 3.76 10.55
CA MET A 55 3.48 3.81 12.01
C MET A 55 4.46 2.75 12.54
N LYS A 56 5.59 3.20 13.11
CA LYS A 56 6.62 2.28 13.62
C LYS A 56 6.23 1.65 14.95
N GLU A 57 5.46 2.35 15.77
CA GLU A 57 4.95 1.85 17.03
C GLU A 57 3.44 2.00 17.07
N TYR A 58 2.74 0.86 17.20
CA TYR A 58 1.29 0.82 17.12
C TYR A 58 0.63 1.68 18.21
N GLY A 59 -0.22 2.62 17.81
CA GLY A 59 -0.98 3.49 18.71
C GLY A 59 -0.23 4.75 19.16
N VAL A 60 1.03 4.93 18.76
CA VAL A 60 1.83 6.11 19.10
C VAL A 60 1.88 7.07 17.92
N THR A 61 1.24 8.23 18.04
CA THR A 61 1.12 9.24 16.98
C THR A 61 2.49 9.73 16.51
N GLU A 62 3.44 9.89 17.42
CA GLU A 62 4.79 10.39 17.14
C GLU A 62 5.65 9.37 16.39
N SER A 63 5.22 8.11 16.32
CA SER A 63 5.95 7.05 15.62
C SER A 63 5.69 7.01 14.11
N TRP A 64 4.73 7.81 13.62
CA TRP A 64 4.50 7.96 12.20
C TRP A 64 5.75 8.55 11.53
N THR A 65 6.27 7.86 10.52
CA THR A 65 7.43 8.31 9.77
C THR A 65 7.12 8.25 8.28
N LYS A 66 7.40 9.33 7.55
CA LYS A 66 7.41 9.32 6.08
C LYS A 66 8.62 8.52 5.61
N ILE A 67 8.36 7.44 4.88
CA ILE A 67 9.42 6.53 4.42
C ILE A 67 9.95 6.95 3.07
N VAL A 68 9.06 7.25 2.13
CA VAL A 68 9.43 7.57 0.75
C VAL A 68 8.32 8.35 0.06
N THR A 69 8.69 9.12 -0.95
CA THR A 69 7.78 9.65 -1.96
C THR A 69 8.05 8.91 -3.27
N ILE A 70 7.01 8.25 -3.78
CA ILE A 70 7.03 7.58 -5.08
C ILE A 70 6.51 8.56 -6.11
N LYS A 71 7.30 8.85 -7.14
CA LYS A 71 6.83 9.55 -8.33
C LYS A 71 6.32 8.53 -9.33
N PHE A 72 5.10 8.70 -9.79
CA PHE A 72 4.52 7.82 -10.79
C PHE A 72 4.91 8.29 -12.19
N PRO A 73 5.17 7.34 -13.10
CA PRO A 73 5.25 7.62 -14.53
C PRO A 73 3.92 8.16 -15.05
N LYS A 74 3.95 8.92 -16.16
CA LYS A 74 2.73 9.42 -16.80
C LYS A 74 1.76 8.29 -17.13
N GLY A 75 0.49 8.45 -16.74
CA GLY A 75 -0.58 7.47 -17.00
C GLY A 75 -0.71 6.38 -15.94
N VAL A 76 0.01 6.48 -14.82
CA VAL A 76 -0.12 5.56 -13.68
C VAL A 76 -0.91 6.24 -12.57
N SER A 77 -2.03 5.63 -12.17
CA SER A 77 -3.02 6.33 -11.33
C SER A 77 -3.10 5.83 -9.89
N ARG A 78 -2.46 4.70 -9.54
CA ARG A 78 -2.61 4.13 -8.19
C ARG A 78 -1.53 3.13 -7.79
N LEU A 79 -1.17 3.14 -6.50
CA LEU A 79 -0.44 2.08 -5.81
C LEU A 79 -1.42 1.05 -5.23
N ILE A 80 -1.29 -0.22 -5.61
CA ILE A 80 -2.22 -1.30 -5.21
C ILE A 80 -1.66 -2.18 -4.10
N GLY A 81 -0.34 -2.15 -3.89
CA GLY A 81 0.28 -2.84 -2.76
C GLY A 81 1.79 -2.95 -2.90
N ARG A 82 2.46 -3.34 -1.82
CA ARG A 82 3.89 -3.65 -1.80
C ARG A 82 4.05 -5.17 -1.69
N SER A 83 4.85 -5.77 -2.58
CA SER A 83 5.21 -7.18 -2.53
C SER A 83 6.34 -7.42 -1.53
N THR A 84 6.54 -8.68 -1.16
CA THR A 84 7.59 -9.15 -0.23
C THR A 84 9.03 -8.87 -0.70
N SER A 85 9.23 -8.41 -1.93
CA SER A 85 10.54 -8.14 -2.53
C SER A 85 10.85 -6.66 -2.75
N ALA A 86 10.24 -5.77 -1.95
CA ALA A 86 10.36 -4.31 -2.10
C ALA A 86 9.86 -3.77 -3.45
N LYS A 87 9.05 -4.54 -4.18
CA LYS A 87 8.37 -4.06 -5.38
C LYS A 87 6.99 -3.55 -5.02
N VAL A 88 6.54 -2.53 -5.73
CA VAL A 88 5.21 -1.97 -5.65
C VAL A 88 4.46 -2.35 -6.91
N LEU A 89 3.18 -2.69 -6.77
CA LEU A 89 2.25 -2.86 -7.88
C LEU A 89 1.54 -1.54 -8.15
N LEU A 90 1.59 -1.12 -9.41
CA LEU A 90 1.02 0.13 -9.90
C LEU A 90 -0.03 -0.16 -10.96
N LEU A 91 -1.08 0.66 -10.97
CA LEU A 91 -2.11 0.63 -12.00
C LEU A 91 -1.76 1.64 -13.09
N GLN A 92 -1.56 1.17 -14.32
CA GLN A 92 -1.41 2.00 -15.49
C GLN A 92 -2.73 2.07 -16.27
N GLN A 93 -3.21 3.28 -16.51
CA GLN A 93 -4.35 3.53 -17.38
C GLN A 93 -3.86 3.80 -18.79
N ASN A 94 -4.12 2.87 -19.71
CA ASN A 94 -3.81 3.08 -21.11
C ASN A 94 -4.97 3.83 -21.77
N ALA A 95 -4.78 5.13 -22.02
CA ALA A 95 -5.73 5.96 -22.76
C ALA A 95 -5.60 5.74 -24.28
N ALA A 96 -5.80 4.51 -24.76
CA ALA A 96 -5.84 4.18 -26.18
C ALA A 96 -7.27 3.84 -26.63
N GLY A 97 -8.13 4.85 -26.70
CA GLY A 97 -9.50 4.74 -27.24
C GLY A 97 -10.62 4.72 -26.19
N ARG A 98 -11.86 4.42 -26.62
CA ARG A 98 -13.09 4.46 -25.77
C ARG A 98 -13.20 3.34 -24.72
N LYS A 99 -12.18 2.49 -24.59
CA LYS A 99 -12.07 1.47 -23.55
C LYS A 99 -10.87 1.83 -22.69
N VAL A 100 -11.10 1.99 -21.39
CA VAL A 100 -10.03 2.07 -20.41
C VAL A 100 -9.58 0.63 -20.19
N ASP A 101 -8.56 0.19 -20.93
CA ASP A 101 -7.85 -1.03 -20.57
C ASP A 101 -6.86 -0.64 -19.45
N GLU A 102 -7.09 -1.20 -18.27
CA GLU A 102 -6.24 -1.03 -17.09
C GLU A 102 -5.21 -2.16 -17.08
N ASP A 103 -3.94 -1.80 -17.27
CA ASP A 103 -2.81 -2.73 -17.20
C ASP A 103 -2.06 -2.50 -15.89
N PHE A 104 -1.44 -3.57 -15.36
CA PHE A 104 -0.74 -3.52 -14.09
C PHE A 104 0.75 -3.63 -14.34
N ILE A 105 1.51 -2.73 -13.72
CA ILE A 105 2.97 -2.72 -13.81
C ILE A 105 3.58 -2.87 -12.42
N SER A 106 4.73 -3.53 -12.34
CA SER A 106 5.51 -3.59 -11.11
C SER A 106 6.72 -2.66 -11.20
N MET A 107 6.99 -1.92 -10.12
CA MET A 107 8.14 -1.02 -9.98
C MET A 107 8.89 -1.32 -8.68
N ASP A 108 10.21 -1.17 -8.66
CA ASP A 108 10.96 -1.23 -7.41
C ASP A 108 10.69 0.03 -6.56
N SER A 109 10.36 -0.14 -5.28
CA SER A 109 10.02 0.98 -4.39
C SER A 109 11.21 1.83 -3.98
N PHE A 110 12.44 1.31 -4.09
CA PHE A 110 13.66 2.01 -3.72
C PHE A 110 14.49 2.44 -4.94
N ASP A 111 14.40 1.71 -6.06
CA ASP A 111 15.06 2.06 -7.33
C ASP A 111 14.03 2.48 -8.38
N GLN A 112 13.64 3.76 -8.35
CA GLN A 112 12.68 4.39 -9.27
C GLN A 112 13.13 4.43 -10.75
N ILE A 113 14.31 3.87 -11.06
CA ILE A 113 14.99 3.96 -12.37
C ILE A 113 14.97 2.62 -13.12
N LYS A 114 14.52 1.52 -12.50
CA LYS A 114 14.54 0.19 -13.15
C LYS A 114 13.26 -0.10 -13.93
N GLU A 115 13.43 -0.77 -15.08
CA GLU A 115 12.39 -1.09 -16.07
C GLU A 115 11.07 -1.59 -15.44
N MET A 116 9.97 -0.97 -15.84
CA MET A 116 8.62 -1.40 -15.48
C MET A 116 8.34 -2.75 -16.13
N MET A 117 7.87 -3.70 -15.32
CA MET A 117 7.49 -5.02 -15.81
C MET A 117 5.98 -5.14 -15.85
N ASP A 118 5.44 -5.41 -17.03
CA ASP A 118 4.05 -5.87 -17.17
C ASP A 118 3.90 -7.21 -16.44
N VAL A 119 2.96 -7.27 -15.50
CA VAL A 119 2.70 -8.48 -14.72
C VAL A 119 1.72 -9.44 -15.41
N GLY A 120 1.13 -9.05 -16.54
CA GLY A 120 0.21 -9.88 -17.34
C GLY A 120 -1.13 -10.15 -16.66
N ILE A 121 -1.50 -9.32 -15.68
CA ILE A 121 -2.79 -9.41 -14.98
C ILE A 121 -3.70 -8.34 -15.58
N GLN A 122 -4.90 -8.71 -16.02
CA GLN A 122 -5.91 -7.78 -16.52
C GLN A 122 -7.15 -7.85 -15.64
N GLY A 123 -7.72 -6.69 -15.30
CA GLY A 123 -8.94 -6.64 -14.49
C GLY A 123 -9.27 -5.25 -13.96
N TYR A 124 -10.55 -5.02 -13.71
CA TYR A 124 -11.08 -3.72 -13.27
C TYR A 124 -10.92 -3.42 -11.76
N LYS A 125 -10.68 -4.47 -10.95
CA LYS A 125 -10.48 -4.35 -9.49
C LYS A 125 -9.55 -5.44 -9.01
N ILE A 126 -8.45 -5.04 -8.36
CA ILE A 126 -7.48 -5.95 -7.74
C ILE A 126 -7.15 -5.46 -6.33
N SER A 127 -6.97 -6.42 -5.43
CA SER A 127 -6.43 -6.23 -4.09
C SER A 127 -5.23 -7.15 -3.91
N ALA A 128 -4.14 -6.63 -3.38
CA ALA A 128 -2.95 -7.40 -3.06
C ALA A 128 -2.75 -7.41 -1.54
N TRP A 129 -2.45 -8.57 -0.98
CA TRP A 129 -2.17 -8.74 0.46
C TRP A 129 -0.85 -9.48 0.66
N ASP A 130 -0.15 -9.11 1.72
CA ASP A 130 0.99 -9.85 2.24
C ASP A 130 0.50 -11.07 3.03
N TYR A 131 0.60 -12.25 2.43
CA TYR A 131 0.31 -13.49 3.13
C TYR A 131 1.57 -13.97 3.88
N ARG A 132 1.57 -13.85 5.21
CA ARG A 132 2.56 -14.50 6.07
C ARG A 132 1.99 -15.83 6.56
N GLN A 133 2.56 -16.94 6.11
CA GLN A 133 2.20 -18.28 6.62
C GLN A 133 2.36 -18.33 8.15
N SER A 134 1.28 -18.67 8.85
CA SER A 134 1.32 -19.01 10.27
C SER A 134 1.38 -20.53 10.40
N LEU A 135 2.52 -21.06 10.86
CA LEU A 135 2.71 -22.51 11.09
C LEU A 135 2.06 -23.00 12.40
N VAL A 136 1.30 -22.14 13.09
CA VAL A 136 0.81 -22.37 14.47
C VAL A 136 -0.18 -23.55 14.59
N LEU A 137 -0.66 -24.12 13.47
CA LEU A 137 -1.60 -25.24 13.46
C LEU A 137 -1.03 -26.59 12.98
N LEU A 138 0.25 -26.68 12.61
CA LEU A 138 0.81 -27.92 12.03
C LEU A 138 1.49 -28.87 13.05
N ASP A 139 1.63 -28.48 14.32
CA ASP A 139 2.32 -29.30 15.34
C ASP A 139 1.41 -30.30 16.09
N LYS A 140 0.17 -30.53 15.65
CA LYS A 140 -0.76 -31.47 16.32
C LYS A 140 -0.90 -32.85 15.66
N GLU A 141 -0.03 -33.22 14.72
CA GLU A 141 -0.07 -34.57 14.13
C GLU A 141 1.29 -35.29 14.19
N LYS A 142 1.90 -35.41 15.37
CA LYS A 142 2.83 -36.52 15.69
C LYS A 142 2.83 -36.86 17.18
N GLN A 143 1.71 -37.40 17.65
CA GLN A 143 1.67 -38.31 18.80
C GLN A 143 0.57 -39.35 18.50
N VAL A 144 0.92 -40.40 17.76
CA VAL A 144 0.21 -41.67 17.81
C VAL A 144 1.22 -42.68 18.32
N GLU A 145 0.86 -43.23 19.47
CA GLU A 145 1.54 -44.25 20.30
C GLU A 145 1.66 -45.59 19.56
#